data_AF-A0A3D5FNA4-F1
#
_entry.id   AF-A0A3D5FNA4-F1
#
_cell.length_a   1.000
_cell.length_b   1.000
_cell.length_c   1.000
_cell.angle_alpha   90.00
_cell.angle_beta   90.00
_cell.angle_gamma   90.00
#
_symmetry.space_group_name_H-M   'P 1'
#
loop_
_entity.id
_entity.type
_entity.pdbx_description
1 polymer ?
#
loop_
_entity_poly.entity_id
_entity_poly.type
_entity_poly.pdbx_seq_one_letter_code
_entity_poly.pdbx_strand_id
1 'polypeptide(L)' 'MILQEQIERAGLADIHAKVAAGQRLSADDGGRLYESADLPVLGYLANLLREDRHGHTTYYVRNQHINYTNICN' A
#
# COMPACT_ATOMS: atom_id res chain seq x y z
N MET A 1 2.98 12.90 18.40
CA MET A 1 2.36 13.15 17.08
C MET A 1 1.33 12.05 16.86
N ILE A 2 0.06 12.40 16.63
CA ILE A 2 -1.09 11.45 16.64
C ILE A 2 -0.86 10.23 15.73
N LEU A 3 -0.19 10.43 14.59
CA LEU A 3 0.06 9.36 13.62
C LEU A 3 1.06 8.30 14.10
N GLN A 4 2.11 8.69 14.85
CA GLN A 4 3.07 7.71 15.39
C GLN A 4 2.38 6.78 16.40
N GLU A 5 1.54 7.35 17.27
CA GLU A 5 0.77 6.57 18.24
C GLU A 5 -0.19 5.59 17.55
N GLN A 6 -0.81 6.00 16.44
CA GLN A 6 -1.65 5.12 15.63
C GLN A 6 -0.86 3.98 14.97
N ILE A 7 0.34 4.25 14.46
CA ILE A 7 1.23 3.22 13.89
C ILE A 7 1.66 2.20 14.95
N GLU A 8 2.01 2.66 16.15
CA GLU A 8 2.37 1.78 17.28
C GLU A 8 1.17 0.92 17.69
N ARG A 9 -0.02 1.53 17.83
CA ARG A 9 -1.26 0.80 18.17
C ARG A 9 -1.63 -0.25 17.13
N ALA A 10 -1.40 0.04 15.85
CA ALA A 10 -1.62 -0.91 14.76
C ALA A 10 -0.60 -2.06 14.76
N GLY A 11 0.46 -1.96 15.58
CA GLY A 11 1.55 -2.94 15.62
C GLY A 11 2.36 -2.96 14.33
N LEU A 12 2.48 -1.83 13.63
CA LEU A 12 3.13 -1.71 12.31
C LEU A 12 4.38 -0.82 12.34
N ALA A 13 4.93 -0.48 13.52
CA ALA A 13 6.05 0.45 13.66
C ALA A 13 7.34 -0.02 12.97
N ASP A 14 7.64 -1.31 13.03
CA ASP A 14 8.78 -1.92 12.34
C ASP A 14 8.58 -1.93 10.82
N ILE A 15 7.35 -2.18 10.34
CA ILE A 15 7.02 -2.10 8.92
C ILE A 15 7.11 -0.66 8.42
N HIS A 16 6.65 0.32 9.21
CA HIS A 16 6.83 1.73 8.91
C HIS A 16 8.30 2.10 8.74
N ALA A 17 9.19 1.62 9.63
CA ALA A 17 10.63 1.87 9.51
C ALA A 17 11.22 1.28 8.22
N LYS A 18 10.83 0.05 7.84
CA LYS A 18 11.23 -0.57 6.56
C LYS A 18 10.75 0.25 5.36
N VAL A 19 9.48 0.68 5.38
CA VAL A 19 8.87 1.51 4.34
C VAL A 19 9.61 2.84 4.19
N ALA A 20 9.85 3.55 5.29
CA ALA A 20 10.56 4.83 5.29
C ALA A 20 12.03 4.69 4.81
N ALA A 21 12.64 3.53 5.01
CA ALA A 21 13.97 3.20 4.52
C ALA A 21 13.99 2.64 3.08
N GLY A 22 12.84 2.56 2.39
CA GLY A 22 12.74 1.99 1.04
C GLY A 22 13.06 0.50 0.96
N GLN A 23 12.98 -0.22 2.08
CA GLN A 23 13.33 -1.63 2.16
C GLN A 23 12.18 -2.52 1.67
N ARG A 24 12.55 -3.64 1.05
CA ARG A 24 11.58 -4.65 0.59
C ARG A 24 10.97 -5.36 1.79
N LEU A 25 9.65 -5.39 1.86
CA LEU A 25 8.90 -6.15 2.87
C LEU A 25 8.94 -7.66 2.59
N SER A 26 8.93 -8.47 3.65
CA SER A 26 8.85 -9.92 3.56
C SER A 26 7.40 -10.40 3.33
N ALA A 27 7.22 -11.71 3.12
CA ALA A 27 5.89 -12.31 3.07
C ALA A 27 5.14 -12.17 4.40
N ASP A 28 5.83 -12.35 5.53
CA ASP A 28 5.26 -12.22 6.88
C ASP A 28 4.83 -10.78 7.17
N ASP A 29 5.61 -9.79 6.72
CA ASP A 29 5.21 -8.37 6.78
C ASP A 29 3.91 -8.15 5.99
N GLY A 30 3.79 -8.78 4.82
CA GLY A 30 2.57 -8.77 4.02
C GLY A 30 1.37 -9.38 4.75
N GLY A 31 1.55 -10.52 5.41
CA GLY A 31 0.51 -11.15 6.24
C GLY A 31 -0.02 -10.21 7.32
N ARG A 32 0.89 -9.56 8.06
CA ARG A 32 0.54 -8.58 9.10
C ARG A 32 -0.22 -7.37 8.54
N LEU A 33 0.13 -6.90 7.35
CA LEU A 33 -0.60 -5.82 6.67
C LEU A 33 -2.03 -6.24 6.29
N TYR A 34 -2.22 -7.48 5.83
CA TYR A 34 -3.55 -8.03 5.52
C TYR A 34 -4.43 -8.22 6.75
N GLU A 35 -3.84 -8.56 7.89
CA GLU A 35 -4.56 -8.76 9.16
C GLU A 35 -4.91 -7.44 9.86
N SER A 36 -4.24 -6.34 9.53
CA SER A 36 -4.45 -5.04 10.16
C SER A 36 -5.81 -4.44 9.80
N ALA A 37 -6.57 -4.02 10.81
CA ALA A 37 -7.84 -3.31 10.65
C ALA A 37 -7.69 -1.77 10.61
N ASP A 38 -6.48 -1.24 10.86
CA ASP A 38 -6.21 0.19 10.90
C ASP A 38 -6.00 0.76 9.49
N LEU A 39 -7.08 0.84 8.71
CA LEU A 39 -7.08 1.36 7.33
C LEU A 39 -6.36 2.71 7.17
N PRO A 40 -6.48 3.71 8.07
CA PRO A 40 -5.74 4.97 7.95
C PRO A 40 -4.22 4.78 7.99
N VAL A 41 -3.72 3.86 8.84
CA VAL A 41 -2.29 3.55 8.94
C VAL A 41 -1.83 2.86 7.65
N LEU A 42 -2.59 1.88 7.15
CA LEU A 42 -2.29 1.22 5.88
C LEU A 42 -2.25 2.21 4.71
N GLY A 43 -3.23 3.11 4.64
CA GLY A 43 -3.30 4.15 3.62
C GLY A 43 -2.10 5.10 3.69
N TYR A 44 -1.71 5.51 4.90
CA TYR A 44 -0.53 6.35 5.10
C TYR A 44 0.76 5.65 4.64
N LEU A 45 1.00 4.40 5.04
CA LEU A 45 2.18 3.63 4.64
C LEU A 45 2.25 3.45 3.12
N ALA A 46 1.12 3.15 2.47
CA ALA A 46 1.04 3.06 1.03
C ALA A 46 1.29 4.42 0.35
N ASN A 47 0.76 5.50 0.91
CA ASN A 47 0.91 6.84 0.35
C ASN A 47 2.37 7.33 0.38
N LEU A 48 3.13 7.01 1.44
CA LEU A 48 4.56 7.34 1.51
C LEU A 48 5.32 6.84 0.27
N LEU A 49 5.13 5.56 -0.10
CA LEU A 49 5.79 4.99 -1.27
C LEU A 49 5.22 5.51 -2.59
N ARG A 50 3.91 5.82 -2.63
CA ARG A 50 3.27 6.40 -3.82
C ARG A 50 3.81 7.80 -4.10
N GLU A 51 3.93 8.65 -3.09
CA GLU A 51 4.44 10.01 -3.23
C GLU A 51 5.94 10.03 -3.51
N ASP A 52 6.72 9.15 -2.88
CA ASP A 52 8.14 8.98 -3.20
C ASP A 52 8.36 8.65 -4.69
N ARG A 53 7.55 7.75 -5.26
CA ARG A 53 7.69 7.30 -6.64
C ARG A 53 7.03 8.20 -7.68
N HIS A 54 5.97 8.90 -7.32
CA HIS A 54 5.09 9.56 -8.29
C HIS A 54 4.75 11.02 -7.94
N GLY A 55 5.21 11.53 -6.79
CA GLY A 55 4.78 12.80 -6.26
C GLY A 55 3.25 12.91 -6.25
N HIS A 56 2.75 14.05 -6.71
CA HIS A 56 1.31 14.31 -6.87
C HIS A 56 0.77 13.93 -8.25
N THR A 57 1.58 13.35 -9.14
CA THR A 57 1.14 12.98 -10.48
C THR A 57 0.23 11.74 -10.43
N THR A 58 -0.87 11.78 -11.17
CA THR A 58 -1.78 10.64 -11.35
C THR A 58 -1.93 10.39 -12.84
N TYR A 59 -1.56 9.18 -13.28
CA TYR A 59 -1.64 8.76 -14.68
C TYR A 59 -3.03 8.17 -14.98
N TYR A 60 -3.46 8.28 -16.23
CA TYR A 60 -4.68 7.66 -16.73
C TYR A 60 -4.42 6.97 -18.06
N VAL A 61 -5.25 5.98 -18.39
CA VAL A 61 -5.12 5.18 -19.60
C VAL A 61 -6.34 5.42 -20.49
N ARG A 62 -6.10 5.65 -21.79
CA ARG A 62 -7.14 5.68 -22.83
C ARG A 62 -7.05 4.41 -23.66
N ASN A 63 -7.84 3.40 -23.29
CA ASN A 63 -7.87 2.10 -23.96
C ASN A 63 -9.23 1.80 -24.58
N GLN A 64 -9.22 0.97 -25.63
CA GLN A 64 -10.39 0.30 -26.18
C GLN A 64 -10.20 -1.21 -25.98
N HIS A 65 -11.12 -1.85 -25.25
CA HIS A 65 -11.13 -3.30 -25.06
C HIS A 65 -12.26 -3.92 -25.90
N ILE A 66 -11.92 -4.86 -26.78
CA ILE A 66 -12.88 -5.63 -27.57
C ILE A 66 -12.74 -7.10 -27.17
N ASN A 67 -13.74 -7.61 -26.44
CA ASN A 67 -13.82 -9.01 -26.02
C ASN A 67 -14.87 -9.70 -26.89
N TYR A 68 -14.43 -10.39 -27.95
CA TYR A 68 -15.33 -11.00 -28.95
C TYR A 68 -16.21 -12.14 -28.39
N THR A 69 -15.76 -12.81 -27.32
CA THR A 69 -16.51 -13.84 -26.60
C THR A 69 -16.07 -13.84 -25.14
N ASN A 70 -16.95 -14.25 -24.24
CA ASN A 70 -16.71 -14.48 -22.82
C ASN A 70 -16.85 -15.96 -22.42
N ILE A 71 -16.86 -16.88 -23.39
CA ILE A 71 -16.92 -18.32 -23.16
C ILE A 71 -15.53 -18.83 -22.78
N CYS A 72 -15.44 -19.63 -21.71
CA CYS A 72 -14.26 -20.39 -21.32
C CYS A 72 -14.64 -21.86 -21.16
N ASN A 73 -13.79 -22.78 -21.67
CA ASN A 73 -13.94 -24.23 -21.51
C ASN A 73 -13.33 -24.73 -20.20
#